data_AF-A0A425DB07-F1
#
_entry.id   AF-A0A425DB07-F1
#
_cell.length_a   1.000
_cell.length_b   1.000
_cell.length_c   1.000
_cell.angle_alpha   90.00
_cell.angle_beta   90.00
_cell.angle_gamma   90.00
#
_symmetry.space_group_name_H-M   'P 1'
#
loop_
_entity.id
_entity.type
_entity.pdbx_description
1 polymer ?
#
loop_
_entity_poly.entity_id
_entity_poly.type
_entity_poly.pdbx_seq_one_letter_code
_entity_poly.pdbx_strand_id
1 'polypeptide(L)'
;MPPRTTPFQSKHYLEFGLEIVSRDQHGNPMVRCNFCTFEGRDKVKITEGGTRKRKSRVDVKYFTKPFTPLNYRSHLNGQHKESWDAYQQMSTSAKKEYLIKAPIVDTIIGGLFFNAEAIQEEDCDDAGEDQGERASNGAASYTVKIKNTMWYQLVIDHVGAGMSFKQTALAIGHAKNRAQVPKLAGINDLIVGQYVRVQVAVALQRIGDMLNNVKQVWAFSLAGDSSTHRGQSFFDLRLRLYWHGHLLNLHLVALPMFDRHTAENMFNMIVKLLDALFPKWRAKLIGVSSDGENKMTGRHRSLVTRLVAAVEYNVMRVWCAPHQINIIAKESADRIDGGT
;
A
#
# COMPACT_ATOMS: atom_id res chain seq x y z
N MET A 1 17.96 31.40 -31.45
CA MET A 1 17.57 31.43 -30.02
C MET A 1 18.27 30.29 -29.30
N PRO A 2 18.92 30.51 -28.15
CA PRO A 2 19.50 29.42 -27.38
C PRO A 2 18.40 28.45 -26.91
N PRO A 3 18.66 27.14 -26.89
CA PRO A 3 17.68 26.15 -26.45
C PRO A 3 17.28 26.43 -24.99
N ARG A 4 15.98 26.41 -24.70
CA ARG A 4 15.47 26.62 -23.33
C ARG A 4 16.12 25.61 -22.40
N THR A 5 16.74 26.08 -21.32
CA THR A 5 17.49 25.25 -20.36
C THR A 5 16.79 25.08 -19.01
N THR A 6 15.47 25.28 -18.94
CA THR A 6 14.72 25.32 -17.67
C THR A 6 15.05 24.11 -16.78
N PRO A 7 15.65 24.32 -15.59
CA PRO A 7 15.96 23.25 -14.65
C PRO A 7 14.70 22.74 -13.95
N PHE A 8 14.78 21.54 -13.39
CA PHE A 8 13.70 20.99 -12.58
C PHE A 8 13.63 21.70 -11.23
N GLN A 9 12.43 22.06 -10.77
CA GLN A 9 12.20 22.75 -9.49
C GLN A 9 11.50 21.81 -8.52
N SER A 10 11.89 21.81 -7.23
CA SER A 10 11.29 20.93 -6.21
C SER A 10 9.78 21.11 -6.06
N LYS A 11 9.23 22.29 -6.32
CA LYS A 11 7.77 22.50 -6.30
C LYS A 11 7.03 21.64 -7.33
N HIS A 12 7.69 21.26 -8.43
CA HIS A 12 7.08 20.46 -9.49
C HIS A 12 6.69 19.05 -9.03
N TYR A 13 7.33 18.50 -7.99
CA TYR A 13 6.96 17.20 -7.42
C TYR A 13 5.47 17.18 -7.03
N LEU A 14 5.06 18.17 -6.22
CA LEU A 14 3.71 18.24 -5.67
C LEU A 14 2.74 19.06 -6.55
N GLU A 15 3.23 20.02 -7.32
CA GLU A 15 2.35 20.80 -8.19
C GLU A 15 1.79 19.92 -9.32
N PHE A 16 2.62 19.04 -9.88
CA PHE A 16 2.29 18.26 -11.09
C PHE A 16 2.27 16.74 -10.87
N GLY A 17 2.48 16.24 -9.64
CA GLY A 17 2.53 14.80 -9.37
C GLY A 17 3.67 14.13 -10.14
N LEU A 18 4.89 14.62 -9.94
CA LEU A 18 6.10 14.14 -10.62
C LEU A 18 7.08 13.54 -9.63
N GLU A 19 8.01 12.74 -10.13
CA GLU A 19 9.07 12.11 -9.33
C GLU A 19 10.36 12.00 -10.14
N ILE A 20 11.52 12.23 -9.52
CA ILE A 20 12.82 11.99 -10.16
C ILE A 20 13.17 10.52 -9.93
N VAL A 21 13.36 9.77 -11.01
CA VAL A 21 13.69 8.33 -10.93
C VAL A 21 15.18 8.05 -11.07
N SER A 22 15.92 8.92 -11.73
CA SER A 22 17.34 8.77 -11.97
C SER A 22 17.95 10.09 -12.37
N ARG A 23 19.28 10.14 -12.45
CA ARG A 23 20.03 11.26 -13.00
C ARG A 23 20.97 10.74 -14.08
N ASP A 24 21.13 11.49 -15.16
CA ASP A 24 22.10 11.17 -16.20
C ASP A 24 23.55 11.43 -15.71
N GLN A 25 24.52 11.07 -16.55
CA GLN A 25 25.95 11.29 -16.28
C GLN A 25 26.34 12.76 -16.03
N HIS A 26 25.48 13.71 -16.39
CA HIS A 26 25.67 15.15 -16.18
C HIS A 26 24.83 15.66 -14.99
N GLY A 27 24.23 14.78 -14.21
CA GLY A 27 23.40 15.11 -13.05
C GLY A 27 21.98 15.60 -13.39
N ASN A 28 21.59 15.63 -14.66
CA ASN A 28 20.25 16.05 -15.06
C ASN A 28 19.23 14.98 -14.65
N PRO A 29 18.12 15.36 -14.01
CA PRO A 29 17.14 14.40 -13.56
C PRO A 29 16.32 13.83 -14.72
N MET A 30 16.01 12.54 -14.66
CA MET A 30 14.93 11.95 -15.43
C MET A 30 13.68 11.94 -14.55
N VAL A 31 12.63 12.60 -15.01
CA VAL A 31 11.43 12.84 -14.20
C VAL A 31 10.28 12.01 -14.76
N ARG A 32 9.62 11.17 -13.96
CA ARG A 32 8.42 10.44 -14.38
C ARG A 32 7.13 11.13 -13.93
N CYS A 33 6.04 10.84 -14.64
CA CYS A 33 4.69 11.17 -14.20
C CYS A 33 4.13 10.10 -13.25
N ASN A 34 3.65 10.51 -12.08
CA ASN A 34 3.08 9.58 -11.10
C ASN A 34 1.72 9.05 -11.55
N PHE A 35 0.88 9.87 -12.20
CA PHE A 35 -0.40 9.41 -12.76
C PHE A 35 -0.22 8.28 -13.77
N CYS A 36 0.73 8.43 -14.71
CA CYS A 36 1.12 7.34 -15.62
C CYS A 36 1.54 6.06 -14.88
N THR A 37 2.23 6.21 -13.74
CA THR A 37 2.78 5.07 -12.99
C THR A 37 1.70 4.33 -12.22
N PHE A 38 0.77 5.06 -11.60
CA PHE A 38 -0.21 4.49 -10.68
C PHE A 38 -1.56 4.19 -11.33
N GLU A 39 -1.96 4.98 -12.33
CA GLU A 39 -3.29 4.89 -12.96
C GLU A 39 -3.21 4.42 -14.41
N GLY A 40 -2.02 4.43 -15.01
CA GLY A 40 -1.89 4.29 -16.46
C GLY A 40 -2.45 5.52 -17.20
N ARG A 41 -2.58 5.43 -18.53
CA ARG A 41 -3.07 6.55 -19.36
C ARG A 41 -4.57 6.37 -19.64
N ASP A 42 -5.30 7.49 -19.67
CA ASP A 42 -6.72 7.52 -20.05
C ASP A 42 -6.94 6.84 -21.41
N LYS A 43 -7.97 5.98 -21.48
CA LYS A 43 -8.35 5.33 -22.75
C LYS A 43 -8.97 6.39 -23.67
N VAL A 44 -8.38 6.56 -24.85
CA VAL A 44 -8.98 7.39 -25.90
C VAL A 44 -10.26 6.69 -26.38
N LYS A 45 -11.41 7.37 -26.24
CA LYS A 45 -12.67 6.89 -26.83
C LYS A 45 -12.49 6.79 -28.34
N ILE A 46 -12.55 5.58 -28.88
CA ILE A 46 -12.61 5.37 -30.33
C ILE A 46 -14.02 5.75 -30.75
N THR A 47 -14.18 6.91 -31.40
CA THR A 47 -15.44 7.24 -32.08
C THR A 47 -15.59 6.35 -33.31
N GLU A 48 -16.76 5.73 -33.48
CA GLU A 48 -17.11 5.04 -34.71
C GLU A 48 -17.01 6.04 -35.88
N GLY A 49 -16.08 5.80 -36.81
CA GLY A 49 -15.75 6.70 -37.93
C GLY A 49 -14.40 7.42 -37.81
N GLY A 50 -13.70 7.33 -36.67
CA GLY A 50 -12.37 7.91 -36.49
C GLY A 50 -11.24 7.09 -37.15
N THR A 51 -10.47 7.69 -38.04
CA THR A 51 -9.32 7.06 -38.74
C THR A 51 -8.13 6.69 -37.81
N ARG A 52 -8.16 7.09 -36.53
CA ARG A 52 -7.07 6.84 -35.59
C ARG A 52 -7.20 5.49 -34.87
N LYS A 53 -6.64 4.45 -35.49
CA LYS A 53 -6.29 3.17 -34.84
C LYS A 53 -5.00 3.30 -34.04
N ARG A 54 -5.00 3.88 -32.83
CA ARG A 54 -3.81 3.86 -31.95
C ARG A 54 -4.02 2.91 -30.79
N LYS A 55 -3.16 1.88 -30.68
CA LYS A 55 -3.08 0.99 -29.51
C LYS A 55 -2.97 1.82 -28.22
N SER A 56 -3.68 1.40 -27.17
CA SER A 56 -3.49 1.91 -25.81
C SER A 56 -2.00 1.84 -25.47
N ARG A 57 -1.40 2.98 -25.10
CA ARG A 57 0.01 3.03 -24.68
C ARG A 57 0.06 2.84 -23.17
N VAL A 58 0.71 1.76 -22.74
CA VAL A 58 0.89 1.42 -21.32
C VAL A 58 2.15 2.08 -20.73
N ASP A 59 2.99 2.70 -21.56
CA ASP A 59 4.29 3.21 -21.12
C ASP A 59 4.17 4.43 -20.21
N VAL A 60 4.97 4.44 -19.15
CA VAL A 60 5.11 5.59 -18.23
C VAL A 60 5.71 6.77 -18.97
N LYS A 61 5.15 7.98 -18.77
CA LYS A 61 5.72 9.20 -19.35
C LYS A 61 6.90 9.68 -18.52
N TYR A 62 8.06 9.74 -19.17
CA TYR A 62 9.26 10.42 -18.66
C TYR A 62 9.46 11.77 -19.35
N PHE A 63 9.96 12.73 -18.57
CA PHE A 63 10.34 14.07 -18.95
C PHE A 63 11.85 14.24 -18.74
N THR A 64 12.47 14.85 -19.73
CA THR A 64 13.85 15.32 -19.69
C THR A 64 13.86 16.82 -19.95
N LYS A 65 15.03 17.44 -19.85
CA LYS A 65 15.21 18.88 -20.08
C LYS A 65 14.69 19.26 -21.50
N PRO A 66 13.93 20.37 -21.66
CA PRO A 66 13.60 21.37 -20.64
C PRO A 66 12.37 21.02 -19.79
N PHE A 67 12.48 21.32 -18.49
CA PHE A 67 11.47 21.05 -17.46
C PHE A 67 10.40 22.13 -17.38
N THR A 68 9.74 22.43 -18.50
CA THR A 68 8.72 23.50 -18.57
C THR A 68 7.36 23.03 -18.06
N PRO A 69 6.70 23.78 -17.15
CA PRO A 69 5.34 23.48 -16.68
C PRO A 69 4.29 23.23 -17.78
N LEU A 70 4.45 23.91 -18.93
CA LEU A 70 3.58 23.73 -20.09
C LEU A 70 3.55 22.27 -20.57
N ASN A 71 4.71 21.60 -20.61
CA ASN A 71 4.82 20.21 -21.06
C ASN A 71 4.11 19.25 -20.09
N TYR A 72 4.20 19.51 -18.79
CA TYR A 72 3.50 18.70 -17.78
C TYR A 72 2.00 18.88 -17.94
N ARG A 73 1.51 20.13 -17.98
CA ARG A 73 0.08 20.44 -18.13
C ARG A 73 -0.50 19.88 -19.43
N SER A 74 0.24 19.96 -20.55
CA SER A 74 -0.19 19.38 -21.81
C SER A 74 -0.36 17.86 -21.72
N HIS A 75 0.60 17.17 -21.09
CA HIS A 75 0.50 15.73 -20.86
C HIS A 75 -0.65 15.36 -19.91
N LEU A 76 -0.75 16.02 -18.75
CA LEU A 76 -1.75 15.75 -17.73
C LEU A 76 -3.18 15.98 -18.24
N ASN A 77 -3.44 17.12 -18.91
CA ASN A 77 -4.75 17.38 -19.51
C ASN A 77 -5.08 16.42 -20.67
N GLY A 78 -4.07 15.90 -21.35
CA GLY A 78 -4.29 15.02 -22.51
C GLY A 78 -4.43 13.54 -22.16
N GLN A 79 -3.90 13.09 -21.02
CA GLN A 79 -3.77 11.64 -20.71
C GLN A 79 -4.21 11.26 -19.29
N HIS A 80 -4.53 12.22 -18.43
CA HIS A 80 -4.98 12.01 -17.06
C HIS A 80 -6.04 13.06 -16.68
N LYS A 81 -6.96 13.38 -17.58
CA LYS A 81 -7.79 14.61 -17.47
C LYS A 81 -8.62 14.61 -16.19
N GLU A 82 -9.32 13.51 -15.92
CA GLU A 82 -10.20 13.38 -14.75
C GLU A 82 -9.39 13.44 -13.44
N SER A 83 -8.34 12.63 -13.32
CA SER A 83 -7.48 12.58 -12.14
C SER A 83 -6.70 13.88 -11.91
N TRP A 84 -6.27 14.53 -13.00
CA TRP A 84 -5.59 15.82 -12.94
C TRP A 84 -6.53 16.92 -12.46
N ASP A 85 -7.77 16.99 -12.97
CA ASP A 85 -8.76 17.97 -12.51
C ASP A 85 -9.06 17.80 -11.02
N ALA A 86 -9.24 16.57 -10.55
CA ALA A 86 -9.40 16.28 -9.11
C ALA A 86 -8.17 16.73 -8.32
N TYR A 87 -6.95 16.42 -8.79
CA TYR A 87 -5.71 16.81 -8.13
C TYR A 87 -5.48 18.33 -8.11
N GLN A 88 -5.96 19.06 -9.11
CA GLN A 88 -5.86 20.53 -9.15
C GLN A 88 -6.76 21.21 -8.12
N GLN A 89 -7.93 20.62 -7.82
CA GLN A 89 -8.86 21.15 -6.82
C GLN A 89 -8.39 20.92 -5.38
N MET A 90 -7.44 20.00 -5.16
CA MET A 90 -6.85 19.79 -3.86
C MET A 90 -5.91 20.95 -3.48
N SER A 91 -6.09 21.51 -2.28
CA SER A 91 -5.15 22.49 -1.72
C SER A 91 -3.79 21.85 -1.46
N THR A 92 -2.73 22.66 -1.38
CA THR A 92 -1.39 22.18 -1.01
C THR A 92 -1.37 21.49 0.36
N SER A 93 -2.23 21.92 1.30
CA SER A 93 -2.41 21.27 2.59
C SER A 93 -3.15 19.94 2.46
N ALA A 94 -4.22 19.86 1.66
CA ALA A 94 -4.93 18.60 1.39
C ALA A 94 -4.07 17.56 0.65
N LYS A 95 -3.01 17.99 -0.04
CA LYS A 95 -1.98 17.10 -0.62
C LYS A 95 -0.95 16.60 0.41
N LYS A 96 -0.99 17.12 1.65
CA LYS A 96 -0.04 16.82 2.75
C LYS A 96 -0.73 16.35 4.05
N GLU A 97 -2.04 16.53 4.15
CA GLU A 97 -2.88 16.15 5.28
C GLU A 97 -3.67 14.89 4.91
N TYR A 98 -3.70 13.93 5.81
CA TYR A 98 -4.40 12.67 5.61
C TYR A 98 -5.52 12.55 6.62
N LEU A 99 -6.75 12.34 6.12
CA LEU A 99 -7.89 11.99 6.94
C LEU A 99 -8.00 10.46 7.01
N ILE A 100 -7.91 9.88 8.20
CA ILE A 100 -7.86 8.43 8.40
C ILE A 100 -9.01 8.04 9.32
N LYS A 101 -9.85 7.08 8.91
CA LYS A 101 -10.95 6.58 9.73
C LYS A 101 -10.46 6.02 11.06
N ALA A 102 -11.16 6.34 12.15
CA ALA A 102 -10.81 5.90 13.49
C ALA A 102 -10.69 4.37 13.62
N PRO A 103 -11.58 3.54 13.02
CA PRO A 103 -11.40 2.08 13.02
C PRO A 103 -10.07 1.60 12.44
N ILE A 104 -9.51 2.29 11.43
CA ILE A 104 -8.20 1.92 10.87
C ILE A 104 -7.11 2.14 11.92
N VAL A 105 -7.12 3.28 12.59
CA VAL A 105 -6.12 3.61 13.62
C VAL A 105 -6.31 2.76 14.86
N ASP A 106 -7.50 2.78 15.44
CA ASP A 106 -7.76 2.18 16.75
C ASP A 106 -7.80 0.64 16.67
N THR A 107 -8.42 0.07 15.64
CA THR A 107 -8.56 -1.39 15.51
C THR A 107 -7.38 -2.01 14.79
N ILE A 108 -6.96 -1.47 13.63
CA ILE A 108 -5.92 -2.13 12.83
C ILE A 108 -4.54 -1.77 13.35
N ILE A 109 -4.19 -0.49 13.42
CA ILE A 109 -2.87 -0.07 13.92
C ILE A 109 -2.76 -0.43 15.40
N GLY A 110 -3.59 0.17 16.26
CA GLY A 110 -3.49 0.01 17.71
C GLY A 110 -3.95 -1.34 18.26
N GLY A 111 -4.75 -2.11 17.53
CA GLY A 111 -5.29 -3.38 18.03
C GLY A 111 -4.68 -4.64 17.41
N LEU A 112 -4.40 -4.63 16.10
CA LEU A 112 -3.93 -5.82 15.37
C LEU A 112 -2.41 -5.82 15.15
N PHE A 113 -1.80 -4.67 14.92
CA PHE A 113 -0.35 -4.58 14.74
C PHE A 113 0.42 -4.40 16.05
N PHE A 114 -0.14 -3.66 17.00
CA PHE A 114 0.52 -3.30 18.25
C PHE A 114 -0.35 -3.72 19.43
N ASN A 115 -0.11 -4.88 20.02
CA ASN A 115 -0.72 -5.19 21.30
C ASN A 115 -0.01 -4.36 22.39
N ALA A 116 -0.66 -3.29 22.87
CA ALA A 116 -0.08 -2.37 23.87
C ALA A 116 0.36 -3.10 25.16
N GLU A 117 -0.24 -4.25 25.48
CA GLU A 117 0.13 -5.07 26.65
C GLU A 117 1.49 -5.78 26.50
N ALA A 118 2.06 -5.83 25.29
CA ALA A 118 3.32 -6.54 25.00
C ALA A 118 4.57 -5.64 25.05
N ILE A 119 4.42 -4.33 25.30
CA ILE A 119 5.53 -3.38 25.31
C ILE A 119 5.64 -2.82 26.74
N GLN A 120 6.73 -3.15 27.44
CA GLN A 120 7.11 -2.39 28.64
C GLN A 120 7.49 -0.98 28.17
N GLU A 121 6.71 0.02 28.59
CA GLU A 121 6.95 1.42 28.29
C GLU A 121 8.35 1.82 28.82
N GLU A 122 9.29 2.10 27.93
CA GLU A 122 10.44 2.93 28.26
C GLU A 122 10.08 4.37 27.90
N ASP A 123 9.95 5.19 28.95
CA ASP A 123 9.75 6.64 28.89
C ASP A 123 10.75 7.27 27.91
N CYS A 124 10.24 7.96 26.90
CA CYS A 124 11.05 8.83 26.07
C CYS A 124 10.36 10.17 25.84
N ASP A 125 11.10 11.21 26.18
CA ASP A 125 10.65 12.60 26.19
C ASP A 125 10.21 13.10 24.81
N ASP A 126 9.15 13.90 24.85
CA ASP A 126 8.44 14.62 23.79
C ASP A 126 9.36 15.47 22.90
N ALA A 127 9.92 14.85 21.87
CA ALA A 127 10.70 15.54 20.84
C ALA A 127 10.11 15.33 19.45
N GLY A 128 9.05 16.09 19.16
CA GLY A 128 8.65 16.41 17.79
C GLY A 128 7.65 15.45 17.15
N GLU A 129 6.62 15.08 17.90
CA GLU A 129 5.64 14.12 17.41
C GLU A 129 4.74 14.71 16.30
N ASP A 130 4.66 13.99 15.18
CA ASP A 130 3.54 14.07 14.24
C ASP A 130 2.39 13.23 14.83
N GLN A 131 1.87 13.66 16.00
CA GLN A 131 0.66 13.06 16.57
C GLN A 131 -0.52 13.39 15.66
N GLY A 132 -1.29 12.37 15.29
CA GLY A 132 -2.60 12.59 14.67
C GLY A 132 -3.54 13.19 15.71
N GLU A 133 -3.97 14.43 15.52
CA GLU A 133 -4.99 15.02 16.38
C GLU A 133 -6.33 14.35 16.06
N ARG A 134 -6.93 13.71 17.06
CA ARG A 134 -8.33 13.31 17.00
C ARG A 134 -9.15 14.59 17.01
N ALA A 135 -9.97 14.83 15.98
CA ALA A 135 -10.82 16.01 15.97
C ALA A 135 -11.68 16.02 17.25
N SER A 136 -11.66 17.14 17.96
CA SER A 136 -12.36 17.32 19.23
C SER A 136 -13.85 17.03 19.03
N ASN A 137 -14.40 16.22 19.93
CA ASN A 137 -15.78 15.69 19.97
C ASN A 137 -16.03 14.35 19.24
N GLY A 138 -15.34 13.28 19.64
CA GLY A 138 -15.76 11.91 19.30
C GLY A 138 -15.69 11.57 17.80
N ALA A 139 -14.85 12.26 17.05
CA ALA A 139 -14.82 12.16 15.59
C ALA A 139 -14.49 10.75 15.08
N ALA A 140 -15.12 10.39 13.97
CA ALA A 140 -14.97 9.13 13.25
C ALA A 140 -13.63 9.00 12.49
N SER A 141 -12.71 9.97 12.64
CA SER A 141 -11.45 10.04 11.89
C SER A 141 -10.38 10.87 12.61
N TYR A 142 -9.12 10.56 12.31
CA TYR A 142 -7.91 11.29 12.70
C TYR A 142 -7.40 12.11 11.52
N THR A 143 -6.85 13.30 11.79
CA THR A 143 -6.13 14.10 10.78
C THR A 143 -4.64 14.05 11.08
N VAL A 144 -3.84 13.58 10.12
CA VAL A 144 -2.39 13.52 10.25
C VAL A 144 -1.75 14.54 9.32
N LYS A 145 -0.87 15.37 9.89
CA LYS A 145 -0.08 16.37 9.15
C LYS A 145 1.40 16.07 9.31
N ILE A 146 2.07 15.78 8.19
CA ILE A 146 3.51 15.51 8.19
C ILE A 146 4.27 16.84 8.28
N LYS A 147 4.81 17.18 9.46
CA LYS A 147 5.56 18.43 9.66
C LYS A 147 6.91 18.37 8.93
N ASN A 148 7.63 17.25 9.04
CA ASN A 148 8.95 17.08 8.42
C ASN A 148 8.91 16.09 7.24
N THR A 149 8.58 16.61 6.06
CA THR A 149 8.44 15.79 4.85
C THR A 149 9.74 15.11 4.42
N MET A 150 10.90 15.71 4.71
CA MET A 150 12.20 15.13 4.36
C MET A 150 12.49 13.89 5.20
N TRP A 151 12.24 13.95 6.51
CA TRP A 151 12.41 12.77 7.38
C TRP A 151 11.44 11.67 7.00
N TYR A 152 10.17 12.02 6.81
CA TYR A 152 9.16 11.08 6.39
C TYR A 152 9.59 10.32 5.12
N GLN A 153 10.01 11.04 4.08
CA GLN A 153 10.47 10.42 2.83
C GLN A 153 11.68 9.51 3.05
N LEU A 154 12.72 10.00 3.75
CA LEU A 154 13.90 9.18 4.04
C LEU A 154 13.55 7.91 4.80
N VAL A 155 12.68 8.02 5.80
CA VAL A 155 12.23 6.86 6.58
C VAL A 155 11.52 5.84 5.69
N ILE A 156 10.56 6.28 4.89
CA ILE A 156 9.81 5.37 4.01
C ILE A 156 10.73 4.75 2.94
N ASP A 157 11.70 5.50 2.41
CA ASP A 157 12.66 5.00 1.44
C ASP A 157 13.58 3.92 2.04
N HIS A 158 14.13 4.14 3.25
CA HIS A 158 15.06 3.18 3.88
C HIS A 158 14.32 1.92 4.37
N VAL A 159 13.14 2.08 4.99
CA VAL A 159 12.31 0.94 5.39
C VAL A 159 11.82 0.18 4.16
N GLY A 160 11.44 0.88 3.09
CA GLY A 160 11.08 0.28 1.81
C GLY A 160 12.23 -0.47 1.14
N ALA A 161 13.48 -0.09 1.43
CA ALA A 161 14.68 -0.81 1.01
C ALA A 161 15.02 -2.03 1.90
N GLY A 162 14.18 -2.34 2.91
CA GLY A 162 14.32 -3.51 3.77
C GLY A 162 15.09 -3.27 5.07
N MET A 163 15.36 -2.02 5.44
CA MET A 163 16.02 -1.70 6.70
C MET A 163 15.04 -1.79 7.87
N SER A 164 15.48 -2.34 8.99
CA SER A 164 14.71 -2.25 10.25
C SER A 164 14.59 -0.80 10.71
N PHE A 165 13.67 -0.53 11.64
CA PHE A 165 13.46 0.82 12.15
C PHE A 165 14.74 1.37 12.82
N LYS A 166 15.40 0.53 13.64
CA LYS A 166 16.71 0.82 14.23
C LYS A 166 17.80 1.07 13.19
N GLN A 167 17.89 0.23 12.16
CA GLN A 167 18.86 0.42 11.07
C GLN A 167 18.62 1.73 10.32
N THR A 168 17.35 2.08 10.09
CA THR A 168 16.94 3.33 9.43
C THR A 168 17.36 4.55 10.24
N ALA A 169 17.07 4.56 11.54
CA ALA A 169 17.51 5.64 12.43
C ALA A 169 19.04 5.81 12.43
N LEU A 170 19.78 4.69 12.50
CA LEU A 170 21.25 4.69 12.42
C LEU A 170 21.76 5.22 11.09
N ALA A 171 21.18 4.80 9.96
CA ALA A 171 21.62 5.23 8.63
C ALA A 171 21.44 6.73 8.42
N ILE A 172 20.29 7.27 8.83
CA ILE A 172 20.02 8.72 8.75
C ILE A 172 20.94 9.49 9.72
N GLY A 173 21.20 8.95 10.91
CA GLY A 173 22.18 9.50 11.86
C GLY A 173 23.62 9.49 11.34
N HIS A 174 24.03 8.43 10.64
CA HIS A 174 25.34 8.35 9.99
C HIS A 174 25.45 9.36 8.85
N ALA A 175 24.42 9.50 8.02
CA ALA A 175 24.37 10.50 6.95
C ALA A 175 24.47 11.92 7.52
N LYS A 176 23.75 12.22 8.61
CA LYS A 176 23.87 13.49 9.35
C LYS A 176 25.32 13.77 9.74
N ASN A 177 25.97 12.82 10.40
CA ASN A 177 27.32 13.00 10.95
C ASN A 177 28.40 13.08 9.86
N ARG A 178 28.27 12.33 8.76
CA ARG A 178 29.27 12.28 7.69
C ARG A 178 29.11 13.43 6.70
N ALA A 179 27.88 13.77 6.33
CA ALA A 179 27.58 14.86 5.39
C ALA A 179 27.36 16.21 6.07
N GLN A 180 27.43 16.27 7.41
CA GLN A 180 27.25 17.49 8.21
C GLN A 180 25.94 18.22 7.84
N VAL A 181 24.83 17.46 7.84
CA VAL A 181 23.48 17.99 7.54
C VAL A 181 22.68 18.10 8.84
N PRO A 182 22.64 19.28 9.50
CA PRO A 182 21.99 19.43 10.81
C PRO A 182 20.49 19.12 10.77
N LYS A 183 19.85 19.30 9.61
CA LYS A 183 18.43 19.02 9.39
C LYS A 183 18.05 17.54 9.59
N LEU A 184 19.01 16.63 9.69
CA LEU A 184 18.80 15.20 9.97
C LEU A 184 18.97 14.83 11.45
N ALA A 185 19.22 15.80 12.32
CA ALA A 185 19.43 15.57 13.75
C ALA A 185 18.14 15.21 14.50
N GLY A 186 18.21 14.27 15.44
CA GLY A 186 17.11 13.95 16.35
C GLY A 186 16.24 12.76 15.95
N ILE A 187 16.48 12.16 14.78
CA ILE A 187 15.75 10.95 14.39
C ILE A 187 16.17 9.75 15.24
N ASN A 188 15.19 8.98 15.71
CA ASN A 188 15.36 7.77 16.51
C ASN A 188 14.40 6.67 16.04
N ASP A 189 14.51 5.49 16.64
CA ASP A 189 13.72 4.31 16.28
C ASP A 189 12.20 4.53 16.46
N LEU A 190 11.81 5.28 17.50
CA LEU A 190 10.41 5.62 17.77
C LEU A 190 9.81 6.49 16.67
N ILE A 191 10.50 7.57 16.29
CA ILE A 191 10.07 8.49 15.23
C ILE A 191 9.94 7.74 13.89
N VAL A 192 10.88 6.84 13.61
CA VAL A 192 10.81 5.96 12.44
C VAL A 192 9.53 5.12 12.48
N GLY A 193 9.26 4.47 13.62
CA GLY A 193 8.04 3.69 13.83
C GLY A 193 6.76 4.50 13.66
N GLN A 194 6.70 5.74 14.19
CA GLN A 194 5.56 6.65 14.04
C GLN A 194 5.30 6.98 12.55
N TYR A 195 6.33 7.33 11.78
CA TYR A 195 6.16 7.60 10.34
C TYR A 195 5.71 6.38 9.55
N VAL A 196 6.24 5.19 9.87
CA VAL A 196 5.79 3.95 9.23
C VAL A 196 4.32 3.66 9.56
N ARG A 197 3.89 3.84 10.82
CA ARG A 197 2.48 3.68 11.22
C ARG A 197 1.56 4.62 10.43
N VAL A 198 1.96 5.89 10.29
CA VAL A 198 1.22 6.86 9.47
C VAL A 198 1.12 6.37 8.02
N GLN A 199 2.23 5.96 7.41
CA GLN A 199 2.23 5.48 6.02
C GLN A 199 1.33 4.24 5.83
N VAL A 200 1.35 3.29 6.77
CA VAL A 200 0.49 2.09 6.74
C VAL A 200 -0.97 2.50 6.89
N ALA A 201 -1.31 3.38 7.83
CA ALA A 201 -2.68 3.85 8.03
C ALA A 201 -3.23 4.60 6.80
N VAL A 202 -2.40 5.43 6.16
CA VAL A 202 -2.74 6.10 4.89
C VAL A 202 -2.96 5.09 3.77
N ALA A 203 -2.10 4.08 3.65
CA ALA A 203 -2.25 3.03 2.65
C ALA A 203 -3.56 2.24 2.84
N LEU A 204 -3.87 1.84 4.07
CA LEU A 204 -5.11 1.16 4.41
C LEU A 204 -6.34 2.04 4.12
N GLN A 205 -6.30 3.32 4.48
CA GLN A 205 -7.38 4.25 4.16
C GLN A 205 -7.65 4.31 2.65
N ARG A 206 -6.58 4.43 1.84
CA ARG A 206 -6.70 4.42 0.37
C ARG A 206 -7.29 3.13 -0.17
N ILE A 207 -6.88 1.97 0.36
CA ILE A 207 -7.46 0.68 -0.02
C ILE A 207 -8.95 0.64 0.35
N GLY A 208 -9.32 1.11 1.53
CA GLY A 208 -10.72 1.23 1.96
C GLY A 208 -11.55 2.12 1.04
N ASP A 209 -10.98 3.24 0.59
CA ASP A 209 -11.64 4.16 -0.35
C ASP A 209 -11.79 3.54 -1.75
N MET A 210 -10.79 2.78 -2.22
CA MET A 210 -10.90 1.99 -3.46
C MET A 210 -12.04 0.97 -3.37
N LEU A 211 -12.09 0.20 -2.27
CA LEU A 211 -13.15 -0.78 -2.02
C LEU A 211 -14.54 -0.13 -1.94
N ASN A 212 -14.63 1.11 -1.44
CA ASN A 212 -15.89 1.85 -1.36
C ASN A 212 -16.35 2.43 -2.71
N ASN A 213 -15.46 2.56 -3.70
CA ASN A 213 -15.82 3.07 -5.02
C ASN A 213 -16.57 2.01 -5.84
N VAL A 214 -17.90 2.02 -5.74
CA VAL A 214 -18.80 1.06 -6.42
C VAL A 214 -18.70 1.11 -7.95
N LYS A 215 -18.30 2.26 -8.54
CA LYS A 215 -18.17 2.39 -9.99
C LYS A 215 -16.95 1.64 -10.54
N GLN A 216 -15.87 1.54 -9.75
CA GLN A 216 -14.62 0.89 -10.15
C GLN A 216 -14.49 -0.52 -9.57
N VAL A 217 -14.84 -0.70 -8.29
CA VAL A 217 -14.75 -1.97 -7.57
C VAL A 217 -16.13 -2.45 -7.20
N TRP A 218 -16.67 -3.35 -8.01
CA TRP A 218 -17.91 -4.06 -7.69
C TRP A 218 -17.65 -5.27 -6.78
N ALA A 219 -16.47 -5.91 -6.90
CA ALA A 219 -16.10 -7.10 -6.14
C ALA A 219 -14.59 -7.24 -5.96
N PHE A 220 -14.18 -8.08 -5.01
CA PHE A 220 -12.79 -8.45 -4.77
C PHE A 220 -12.66 -9.90 -4.27
N SER A 221 -11.44 -10.43 -4.30
CA SER A 221 -11.09 -11.74 -3.73
C SER A 221 -9.95 -11.63 -2.73
N LEU A 222 -9.87 -12.61 -1.83
CA LEU A 222 -8.83 -12.71 -0.82
C LEU A 222 -7.93 -13.93 -1.08
N ALA A 223 -6.65 -13.78 -0.78
CA ALA A 223 -5.71 -14.89 -0.72
C ALA A 223 -5.01 -14.84 0.64
N GLY A 224 -5.22 -15.88 1.45
CA GLY A 224 -4.57 -16.02 2.74
C GLY A 224 -3.45 -17.03 2.66
N ASP A 225 -2.30 -16.70 3.25
CA ASP A 225 -1.19 -17.62 3.47
C ASP A 225 -0.73 -17.51 4.91
N SER A 226 -0.19 -18.59 5.46
CA SER A 226 0.32 -18.60 6.81
C SER A 226 1.68 -19.26 6.86
N SER A 227 2.58 -18.65 7.63
CA SER A 227 3.92 -19.17 7.81
C SER A 227 4.40 -18.96 9.23
N THR A 228 5.24 -19.88 9.72
CA THR A 228 5.89 -19.77 11.01
C THR A 228 7.36 -19.46 10.81
N HIS A 229 7.81 -18.32 11.32
CA HIS A 229 9.21 -17.92 11.30
C HIS A 229 9.72 -17.76 12.73
N ARG A 230 10.76 -18.53 13.09
CA ARG A 230 11.44 -18.46 14.40
C ARG A 230 10.48 -18.53 15.60
N GLY A 231 9.46 -19.38 15.52
CA GLY A 231 8.49 -19.59 16.59
C GLY A 231 7.32 -18.62 16.62
N GLN A 232 7.32 -17.56 15.79
CA GLN A 232 6.18 -16.68 15.60
C GLN A 232 5.51 -16.97 14.26
N SER A 233 4.19 -17.14 14.28
CA SER A 233 3.43 -17.35 13.06
C SER A 233 2.76 -16.08 12.59
N PHE A 234 2.76 -15.90 11.28
CA PHE A 234 2.17 -14.78 10.59
C PHE A 234 1.07 -15.27 9.65
N PHE A 235 0.05 -14.45 9.50
CA PHE A 235 -1.02 -14.64 8.54
C PHE A 235 -0.94 -13.50 7.51
N ASP A 236 -0.46 -13.83 6.31
CA ASP A 236 -0.44 -12.96 5.14
C ASP A 236 -1.83 -12.93 4.51
N LEU A 237 -2.35 -11.73 4.29
CA LEU A 237 -3.60 -11.54 3.57
C LEU A 237 -3.36 -10.63 2.37
N ARG A 238 -3.73 -11.12 1.20
CA ARG A 238 -3.70 -10.37 -0.06
C ARG A 238 -5.10 -10.09 -0.56
N LEU A 239 -5.28 -8.89 -1.07
CA LEU A 239 -6.51 -8.39 -1.65
C LEU A 239 -6.33 -8.29 -3.17
N ARG A 240 -7.21 -8.94 -3.92
CA ARG A 240 -7.21 -8.88 -5.39
C ARG A 240 -8.49 -8.23 -5.89
N LEU A 241 -8.35 -7.14 -6.64
CA LEU A 241 -9.46 -6.36 -7.15
C LEU A 241 -9.16 -5.80 -8.54
N TYR A 242 -10.21 -5.41 -9.25
CA TYR A 242 -10.08 -4.71 -10.53
C TYR A 242 -10.18 -3.20 -10.32
N TRP A 243 -9.27 -2.43 -10.91
CA TRP A 243 -9.22 -0.97 -10.81
C TRP A 243 -8.73 -0.36 -12.13
N HIS A 244 -9.50 0.56 -12.73
CA HIS A 244 -9.14 1.27 -13.96
C HIS A 244 -8.60 0.41 -15.12
N GLY A 245 -9.09 -0.82 -15.33
CA GLY A 245 -8.60 -1.68 -16.41
C GLY A 245 -7.53 -2.69 -16.00
N HIS A 246 -7.11 -2.68 -14.74
CA HIS A 246 -6.03 -3.50 -14.23
C HIS A 246 -6.51 -4.39 -13.09
N LEU A 247 -6.07 -5.65 -13.09
CA LEU A 247 -6.21 -6.53 -11.95
C LEU A 247 -5.05 -6.27 -10.99
N LEU A 248 -5.36 -5.74 -9.82
CA LEU A 248 -4.39 -5.45 -8.76
C LEU A 248 -4.33 -6.63 -7.79
N ASN A 249 -3.11 -6.97 -7.36
CA ASN A 249 -2.84 -7.91 -6.27
C ASN A 249 -2.09 -7.16 -5.18
N LEU A 250 -2.81 -6.71 -4.16
CA LEU A 250 -2.30 -5.87 -3.09
C LEU A 250 -2.00 -6.74 -1.87
N HIS A 251 -0.79 -6.63 -1.34
CA HIS A 251 -0.51 -7.13 0.00
C HIS A 251 -1.25 -6.22 1.00
N LEU A 252 -2.25 -6.77 1.69
CA LEU A 252 -3.08 -5.99 2.60
C LEU A 252 -2.41 -5.89 3.95
N VAL A 253 -2.07 -7.04 4.54
CA VAL A 253 -1.41 -7.11 5.84
C VAL A 253 -0.77 -8.48 6.08
N ALA A 254 0.34 -8.50 6.80
CA ALA A 254 0.86 -9.67 7.48
C ALA A 254 0.61 -9.51 8.98
N LEU A 255 -0.37 -10.24 9.52
CA LEU A 255 -0.75 -10.14 10.92
C LEU A 255 -0.01 -11.18 11.77
N PRO A 256 0.65 -10.78 12.86
CA PRO A 256 1.15 -11.75 13.84
C PRO A 256 -0.02 -12.49 14.48
N MET A 257 0.07 -13.82 14.54
CA MET A 257 -0.90 -14.64 15.26
C MET A 257 -0.39 -14.88 16.68
N PHE A 258 -0.80 -14.01 17.61
CA PHE A 258 -0.42 -14.11 19.03
C PHE A 258 -1.08 -15.31 19.73
N ASP A 259 -2.24 -15.75 19.22
CA ASP A 259 -2.99 -16.90 19.73
C ASP A 259 -2.70 -18.19 18.95
N ARG A 260 -3.23 -19.31 19.46
CA ARG A 260 -3.19 -20.61 18.78
C ARG A 260 -3.71 -20.50 17.33
N HIS A 261 -3.06 -21.22 16.42
CA HIS A 261 -3.40 -21.33 14.99
C HIS A 261 -4.70 -22.10 14.76
N THR A 262 -5.81 -21.47 15.13
CA THR A 262 -7.16 -21.96 14.88
C THR A 262 -7.77 -21.16 13.73
N ALA A 263 -8.58 -21.85 12.92
CA ALA A 263 -9.35 -21.22 11.85
C ALA A 263 -10.29 -20.12 12.37
N GLU A 264 -10.73 -20.22 13.62
CA GLU A 264 -11.60 -19.24 14.27
C GLU A 264 -10.88 -17.93 14.57
N ASN A 265 -9.67 -18.01 15.12
CA ASN A 265 -8.86 -16.82 15.40
C ASN A 265 -8.51 -16.08 14.10
N MET A 266 -8.08 -16.83 13.08
CA MET A 266 -7.82 -16.27 11.74
C MET A 266 -9.08 -15.59 11.18
N PHE A 267 -10.24 -16.23 11.28
CA PHE A 267 -11.50 -15.66 10.81
C PHE A 267 -11.85 -14.37 11.55
N ASN A 268 -11.77 -14.37 12.89
CA ASN A 268 -12.08 -13.22 13.71
C ASN A 268 -11.14 -12.04 13.42
N MET A 269 -9.85 -12.30 13.18
CA MET A 269 -8.89 -11.27 12.75
C MET A 269 -9.24 -10.69 11.39
N ILE A 270 -9.58 -11.52 10.40
CA ILE A 270 -9.99 -11.04 9.06
C ILE A 270 -11.27 -10.20 9.16
N VAL A 271 -12.26 -10.65 9.94
CA VAL A 271 -13.51 -9.91 10.15
C VAL A 271 -13.23 -8.55 10.79
N LYS A 272 -12.45 -8.50 11.88
CA LYS A 272 -12.06 -7.23 12.53
C LYS A 272 -11.34 -6.28 11.56
N LEU A 273 -10.39 -6.81 10.79
CA LEU A 273 -9.65 -6.06 9.78
C LEU A 273 -10.57 -5.50 8.70
N LEU A 274 -11.41 -6.34 8.10
CA LEU A 274 -12.29 -5.94 7.00
C LEU A 274 -13.43 -5.04 7.48
N ASP A 275 -13.98 -5.24 8.68
CA ASP A 275 -15.00 -4.35 9.25
C ASP A 275 -14.43 -2.96 9.52
N ALA A 276 -13.17 -2.87 9.99
CA ALA A 276 -12.50 -1.58 10.18
C ALA A 276 -12.13 -0.90 8.85
N LEU A 277 -11.73 -1.68 7.84
CA LEU A 277 -11.31 -1.18 6.52
C LEU A 277 -12.49 -0.79 5.63
N PHE A 278 -13.47 -1.69 5.51
CA PHE A 278 -14.65 -1.58 4.66
C PHE A 278 -15.81 -2.47 5.18
N PRO A 279 -16.72 -1.94 6.03
CA PRO A 279 -17.78 -2.73 6.68
C PRO A 279 -18.71 -3.53 5.75
N LYS A 280 -18.89 -3.08 4.49
CA LYS A 280 -19.76 -3.73 3.50
C LYS A 280 -19.05 -4.83 2.70
N TRP A 281 -17.93 -5.35 3.19
CA TRP A 281 -17.12 -6.33 2.49
C TRP A 281 -17.87 -7.64 2.17
N ARG A 282 -18.81 -8.04 3.02
CA ARG A 282 -19.62 -9.28 2.88
C ARG A 282 -20.42 -9.32 1.58
N ALA A 283 -20.82 -8.17 1.06
CA ALA A 283 -21.54 -8.02 -0.20
C ALA A 283 -20.62 -8.04 -1.44
N LYS A 284 -19.32 -7.82 -1.28
CA LYS A 284 -18.35 -7.65 -2.39
C LYS A 284 -17.33 -8.78 -2.51
N LEU A 285 -17.22 -9.64 -1.52
CA LEU A 285 -16.28 -10.77 -1.55
C LEU A 285 -16.83 -11.85 -2.51
N ILE A 286 -16.05 -12.17 -3.56
CA ILE A 286 -16.45 -13.16 -4.58
C ILE A 286 -15.55 -14.40 -4.62
N GLY A 287 -14.38 -14.35 -3.99
CA GLY A 287 -13.43 -15.44 -4.01
C GLY A 287 -12.51 -15.47 -2.81
N VAL A 288 -12.21 -16.67 -2.32
CA VAL A 288 -11.18 -16.90 -1.30
C VAL A 288 -10.27 -18.02 -1.80
N SER A 289 -8.97 -17.74 -1.77
CA SER A 289 -7.93 -18.72 -2.08
C SER A 289 -7.12 -19.10 -0.83
N SER A 290 -6.82 -20.38 -0.70
CA SER A 290 -6.02 -20.94 0.39
C SER A 290 -5.11 -22.06 -0.09
N ASP A 291 -4.06 -22.32 0.68
CA ASP A 291 -3.04 -23.34 0.41
C ASP A 291 -3.56 -24.80 0.43
N GLY A 292 -4.74 -25.06 0.99
CA GLY A 292 -5.30 -26.42 1.04
C GLY A 292 -5.22 -27.07 2.41
N GLU A 293 -4.52 -26.45 3.36
CA GLU A 293 -4.35 -27.01 4.70
C GLU A 293 -5.71 -27.21 5.39
N ASN A 294 -5.86 -28.25 6.20
CA ASN A 294 -7.17 -28.68 6.72
C ASN A 294 -7.88 -27.61 7.56
N LYS A 295 -7.14 -26.75 8.29
CA LYS A 295 -7.69 -25.58 9.00
C LYS A 295 -8.09 -24.47 8.04
N MET A 296 -7.54 -24.44 6.83
CA MET A 296 -7.89 -23.49 5.78
C MET A 296 -9.07 -23.96 4.91
N THR A 297 -9.16 -25.24 4.54
CA THR A 297 -10.16 -25.76 3.57
C THR A 297 -11.19 -26.75 4.14
N GLY A 298 -11.00 -27.27 5.36
CA GLY A 298 -11.85 -28.28 5.99
C GLY A 298 -13.36 -28.01 5.92
N ARG A 299 -14.13 -29.09 5.78
CA ARG A 299 -15.57 -29.08 5.45
C ARG A 299 -16.48 -28.40 6.47
N HIS A 300 -16.10 -28.35 7.75
CA HIS A 300 -16.99 -27.92 8.83
C HIS A 300 -16.50 -26.74 9.68
N ARG A 301 -15.19 -26.55 9.84
CA ARG A 301 -14.63 -25.55 10.79
C ARG A 301 -13.48 -24.70 10.24
N SER A 302 -13.22 -24.78 8.95
CA SER A 302 -12.08 -24.09 8.34
C SER A 302 -12.30 -22.59 8.13
N LEU A 303 -11.20 -21.87 7.89
CA LEU A 303 -11.23 -20.44 7.61
C LEU A 303 -12.09 -20.12 6.40
N VAL A 304 -11.90 -20.83 5.28
CA VAL A 304 -12.67 -20.62 4.05
C VAL A 304 -14.15 -20.93 4.28
N THR A 305 -14.47 -21.98 5.03
CA THR A 305 -15.86 -22.31 5.35
C THR A 305 -16.52 -21.22 6.20
N ARG A 306 -15.81 -20.67 7.19
CA ARG A 306 -16.32 -19.55 8.01
C ARG A 306 -16.52 -18.27 7.19
N LEU A 307 -15.58 -17.93 6.29
CA LEU A 307 -15.73 -16.79 5.38
C LEU A 307 -16.93 -16.95 4.45
N VAL A 308 -17.11 -18.13 3.85
CA VAL A 308 -18.23 -18.42 2.95
C VAL A 308 -19.58 -18.41 3.68
N ALA A 309 -19.60 -18.72 4.98
CA ALA A 309 -20.81 -18.60 5.78
C ALA A 309 -21.16 -17.15 6.16
N ALA A 310 -20.18 -16.24 6.14
CA ALA A 310 -20.35 -14.84 6.57
C ALA A 310 -20.71 -13.87 5.43
N VAL A 311 -20.50 -14.27 4.18
CA VAL A 311 -20.74 -13.48 2.97
C VAL A 311 -22.19 -13.60 2.49
N GLU A 312 -22.67 -12.57 1.79
CA GLU A 312 -24.06 -12.49 1.33
C GLU A 312 -24.32 -13.36 0.09
N TYR A 313 -23.29 -13.55 -0.76
CA TYR A 313 -23.40 -14.26 -2.04
C TYR A 313 -22.46 -15.46 -2.09
N ASN A 314 -22.73 -16.37 -3.02
CA ASN A 314 -21.87 -17.53 -3.24
C ASN A 314 -20.45 -17.12 -3.64
N VAL A 315 -19.47 -17.66 -2.92
CA VAL A 315 -18.04 -17.34 -3.10
C VAL A 315 -17.30 -18.52 -3.72
N MET A 316 -16.46 -18.21 -4.71
CA MET A 316 -15.56 -19.18 -5.31
C MET A 316 -14.46 -19.58 -4.31
N ARG A 317 -14.32 -20.89 -4.08
CA ARG A 317 -13.22 -21.45 -3.29
C ARG A 317 -12.12 -21.91 -4.23
N VAL A 318 -10.90 -21.40 -4.03
CA VAL A 318 -9.75 -21.75 -4.88
C VAL A 318 -8.66 -22.40 -4.04
N TRP A 319 -8.28 -23.62 -4.40
CA TRP A 319 -7.11 -24.27 -3.83
C TRP A 319 -5.86 -23.84 -4.60
N CYS A 320 -4.84 -23.38 -3.87
CA CYS A 320 -3.56 -22.91 -4.40
C CYS A 320 -2.89 -23.93 -5.34
N ALA A 321 -2.82 -23.60 -6.63
CA ALA A 321 -2.18 -24.45 -7.64
C ALA A 321 -0.69 -24.73 -7.35
N PRO A 322 0.15 -23.74 -6.94
CA PRO A 322 1.51 -24.03 -6.51
C PRO A 322 1.62 -25.08 -5.40
N HIS A 323 0.70 -25.08 -4.44
CA HIS A 323 0.70 -26.08 -3.37
C HIS A 323 0.32 -27.46 -3.90
N GLN A 324 -0.68 -27.57 -4.79
CA GLN A 324 -1.04 -28.83 -5.44
C GLN A 324 0.14 -29.41 -6.23
N ILE A 325 0.85 -28.58 -6.98
CA ILE A 325 2.06 -28.98 -7.73
C ILE A 325 3.14 -29.46 -6.76
N ASN A 326 3.36 -28.74 -5.65
CA ASN A 326 4.35 -29.12 -4.64
C ASN A 326 4.04 -30.47 -3.98
N ILE A 327 2.76 -30.79 -3.74
CA ILE A 327 2.35 -32.11 -3.25
C ILE A 327 2.77 -33.20 -4.24
N ILE A 328 2.39 -33.05 -5.52
CA ILE A 328 2.70 -34.03 -6.56
C ILE A 328 4.22 -34.17 -6.76
N ALA A 329 4.95 -33.06 -6.72
CA ALA A 329 6.40 -33.05 -6.86
C ALA A 329 7.10 -33.81 -5.71
N LYS A 330 6.65 -33.60 -4.47
CA LYS A 330 7.15 -34.33 -3.30
C LYS A 330 6.85 -35.81 -3.39
N GLU A 331 5.61 -36.18 -3.68
CA GLU A 331 5.22 -37.58 -3.86
C GLU A 331 6.03 -38.27 -4.96
N SER A 332 6.31 -37.57 -6.06
CA SER A 332 7.11 -38.10 -7.16
C SER A 332 8.58 -38.27 -6.76
N ALA A 333 9.16 -37.33 -6.02
CA ALA A 333 10.52 -37.43 -5.51
C ALA A 333 10.66 -38.58 -4.51
N ASP A 334 9.72 -38.70 -3.56
CA ASP A 334 9.72 -39.78 -2.56
C ASP A 334 9.64 -41.17 -3.22
N ARG A 335 8.91 -41.31 -4.34
CA ARG A 335 8.84 -42.56 -5.11
C ARG A 335 10.17 -42.89 -5.80
N ILE A 336 10.84 -41.89 -6.37
CA ILE A 336 12.15 -42.06 -7.00
C ILE A 336 13.19 -42.49 -5.96
N ASP A 337 13.22 -41.83 -4.79
CA ASP A 337 14.15 -42.16 -3.70
C ASP A 337 13.81 -43.51 -3.04
N GLY A 338 12.52 -43.89 -3.01
CA GLY A 338 12.03 -45.16 -2.48
C GLY A 338 12.21 -46.38 -3.41
N GLY A 339 12.66 -46.19 -4.65
CA GLY A 339 12.99 -47.28 -5.58
C GLY A 339 11.78 -48.03 -6.17
N THR A 340 10.63 -47.38 -6.31
CA THR A 340 9.45 -47.91 -7.06
C THR A 340 9.09 -47.05 -8.25
#